data_AF-A0A918X7E1-F1
#
_entry.id   AF-A0A918X7E1-F1
#
_cell.length_a   1.000
_cell.length_b   1.000
_cell.length_c   1.000
_cell.angle_alpha   90.00
_cell.angle_beta   90.00
_cell.angle_gamma   90.00
#
_symmetry.space_group_name_H-M   'P 1'
#
loop_
_entity.id
_entity.type
_entity.pdbx_description
1 polymer ?
#
loop_
_entity_poly.entity_id
_entity_poly.type
_entity_poly.pdbx_seq_one_letter_code
_entity_poly.pdbx_strand_id
1 'polypeptide(L)'
;MSGGIDARRKLASPTLAMLPRVSDGLAFLYIDIARVEQTETGVCAVTEPEEGQVYRTYLPTASLACVLLGPGTSITQRALSTFMRHGTTVIAVGSGGVRCYGALQPTDRTTEWLERQVRAWSDPAMRLDVARRMYELRFGEEIAPGTSLERMRGIEGQRMKALYRALAQRYKLRSFKRSYDPADWSTQDPVNVALSAASAASYGIAHAVISHLGCSPALGFIHTGKQQSLVYDIADLYKAELTVPLAFSLAHSANPDSEARRKLREDFRLYRRIPQVIRDLQWLLDPEQPDREEQEEEEEPVRLVDLWDPELGSVSGGINYGDEVT
;
A
#
# COMPACT_ATOMS: atom_id res chain seq x y z
N MET A 1 -13.71 -34.22 14.16
CA MET A 1 -13.73 -33.61 12.81
C MET A 1 -14.52 -32.29 12.73
N SER A 2 -15.01 -31.69 13.83
CA SER A 2 -15.82 -30.45 13.76
C SER A 2 -15.01 -29.13 13.72
N GLY A 3 -13.75 -29.11 14.15
CA GLY A 3 -12.95 -27.88 14.22
C GLY A 3 -12.54 -27.27 12.87
N GLY A 4 -12.49 -28.06 11.79
CA GLY A 4 -12.12 -27.58 10.46
C GLY A 4 -13.25 -26.86 9.70
N ILE A 5 -14.50 -27.20 10.02
CA ILE A 5 -15.69 -26.59 9.41
C ILE A 5 -15.92 -25.20 9.99
N ASP A 6 -15.72 -25.04 11.31
CA ASP A 6 -15.94 -23.79 12.02
C ASP A 6 -14.90 -22.70 11.66
N ALA A 7 -13.64 -23.10 11.43
CA ALA A 7 -12.59 -22.20 10.95
C ALA A 7 -12.81 -21.73 9.50
N ARG A 8 -13.33 -22.60 8.62
CA ARG A 8 -13.72 -22.23 7.24
C ARG A 8 -14.93 -21.30 7.22
N ARG A 9 -15.89 -21.49 8.13
CA ARG A 9 -17.08 -20.64 8.26
C ARG A 9 -16.74 -19.24 8.77
N LYS A 10 -15.78 -19.10 9.70
CA LYS A 10 -15.24 -17.80 10.14
C LYS A 10 -14.51 -17.03 9.03
N LEU A 11 -13.78 -17.72 8.15
CA LEU A 11 -13.14 -17.10 6.97
C LEU A 11 -14.15 -16.73 5.87
N ALA A 12 -15.34 -17.32 5.89
CA ALA A 12 -16.41 -17.10 4.91
C ALA A 12 -17.42 -16.01 5.35
N SER A 13 -17.20 -15.38 6.51
CA SER A 13 -18.06 -14.31 7.00
C SER A 13 -17.69 -12.98 6.32
N PRO A 14 -18.65 -12.26 5.71
CA PRO A 14 -18.37 -10.99 5.04
C PRO A 14 -17.77 -9.96 6.00
N THR A 15 -16.65 -9.36 5.62
CA THR A 15 -16.00 -8.32 6.43
C THR A 15 -16.20 -6.95 5.80
N LEU A 16 -16.92 -6.07 6.51
CA LEU A 16 -16.94 -4.64 6.24
C LEU A 16 -16.17 -3.93 7.35
N ALA A 17 -14.91 -3.60 7.11
CA ALA A 17 -14.07 -2.93 8.09
C ALA A 17 -13.74 -1.51 7.60
N MET A 18 -14.40 -0.50 8.17
CA MET A 18 -13.94 0.89 8.06
C MET A 18 -12.61 0.99 8.82
N LEU A 19 -11.55 1.30 8.09
CA LEU A 19 -10.24 1.52 8.70
C LEU A 19 -10.27 2.87 9.43
N PRO A 20 -9.55 3.00 10.57
CA PRO A 20 -9.62 4.21 11.37
C PRO A 20 -9.26 5.42 10.50
N ARG A 21 -9.99 6.51 10.76
CA ARG A 21 -9.82 7.78 10.08
C ARG A 21 -8.33 8.12 10.13
N VAL A 22 -7.73 8.28 8.95
CA VAL A 22 -6.49 9.03 8.82
C VAL A 22 -6.81 10.41 9.42
N SER A 23 -5.82 11.07 10.06
CA SER A 23 -5.86 12.53 10.03
C SER A 23 -6.18 12.92 8.58
N ASP A 24 -7.03 13.90 8.32
CA ASP A 24 -7.29 14.36 6.94
C ASP A 24 -8.41 13.60 6.19
N GLY A 25 -9.29 12.87 6.89
CA GLY A 25 -10.60 12.47 6.32
C GLY A 25 -10.59 11.29 5.33
N LEU A 26 -9.43 10.75 4.96
CA LEU A 26 -9.30 9.61 4.05
C LEU A 26 -9.72 8.29 4.75
N ALA A 27 -10.90 7.75 4.42
CA ALA A 27 -11.27 6.41 4.89
C ALA A 27 -10.90 5.34 3.86
N PHE A 28 -10.05 4.39 4.27
CA PHE A 28 -9.84 3.15 3.52
C PHE A 28 -10.89 2.13 3.94
N LEU A 29 -11.47 1.44 2.96
CA LEU A 29 -12.47 0.40 3.21
C LEU A 29 -12.03 -0.91 2.58
N TYR A 30 -12.03 -1.98 3.37
CA TYR A 30 -11.85 -3.34 2.85
C TYR A 30 -13.21 -4.06 2.80
N ILE A 31 -13.49 -4.72 1.68
CA ILE A 31 -14.73 -5.47 1.42
C ILE A 31 -14.38 -6.84 0.83
N ASP A 32 -14.81 -7.93 1.46
CA ASP A 32 -14.80 -9.28 0.88
C ASP A 32 -16.16 -9.97 0.93
N ILE A 33 -16.32 -10.99 0.07
CA ILE A 33 -17.52 -11.85 0.02
C ILE A 33 -18.80 -11.00 -0.08
N ALA A 34 -18.81 -10.06 -1.02
CA ALA A 34 -19.90 -9.12 -1.20
C ALA A 34 -20.13 -8.80 -2.69
N ARG A 35 -21.37 -8.47 -3.04
CA ARG A 35 -21.69 -7.80 -4.30
C ARG A 35 -21.83 -6.31 -4.04
N VAL A 36 -20.91 -5.51 -4.56
CA VAL A 36 -20.95 -4.05 -4.48
C VAL A 36 -21.79 -3.54 -5.64
N GLU A 37 -22.93 -2.93 -5.35
CA GLU A 37 -23.85 -2.42 -6.37
C GLU A 37 -24.39 -1.05 -6.01
N GLN A 38 -24.88 -0.34 -7.03
CA GLN A 38 -25.56 0.94 -6.84
C GLN A 38 -27.06 0.72 -6.94
N THR A 39 -27.77 1.11 -5.89
CA THR A 39 -29.23 1.20 -5.84
C THR A 39 -29.67 2.63 -6.16
N GLU A 40 -30.97 2.91 -6.04
CA GLU A 40 -31.51 4.28 -6.19
C GLU A 40 -31.00 5.25 -5.10
N THR A 41 -30.66 4.73 -3.93
CA THR A 41 -30.29 5.52 -2.74
C THR A 41 -28.78 5.67 -2.55
N GLY A 42 -27.96 4.86 -3.22
CA GLY A 42 -26.50 4.94 -3.11
C GLY A 42 -25.78 3.64 -3.46
N VAL A 43 -24.48 3.61 -3.21
CA VAL A 43 -23.68 2.38 -3.34
C VAL A 43 -23.79 1.57 -2.06
N CYS A 44 -24.02 0.26 -2.17
CA CYS A 44 -24.05 -0.65 -1.04
C CYS A 44 -23.24 -1.93 -1.31
N ALA A 45 -22.73 -2.52 -0.23
CA ALA A 45 -22.23 -3.88 -0.21
C ALA A 45 -23.40 -4.81 0.17
N VAL A 46 -23.71 -5.74 -0.73
CA VAL A 46 -24.72 -6.78 -0.53
C VAL A 46 -24.03 -8.06 -0.12
N THR A 47 -24.43 -8.63 1.00
CA THR A 47 -23.87 -9.87 1.54
C THR A 47 -24.98 -10.87 1.84
N GLU A 48 -24.68 -12.15 1.71
CA GLU A 48 -25.61 -13.25 1.98
C GLU A 48 -24.87 -14.33 2.79
N PRO A 49 -24.72 -14.14 4.11
CA PRO A 49 -23.99 -15.07 4.96
C PRO A 49 -24.73 -16.40 5.15
N GLU A 50 -26.05 -16.40 5.05
CA GLU A 50 -26.91 -17.58 5.02
C GLU A 50 -27.86 -17.48 3.82
N GLU A 51 -28.15 -18.61 3.19
CA GLU A 51 -28.97 -18.67 1.98
C GLU A 51 -30.35 -18.04 2.22
N GLY A 52 -30.71 -17.08 1.38
CA GLY A 52 -31.93 -16.28 1.48
C GLY A 52 -31.85 -15.07 2.41
N GLN A 53 -30.77 -14.89 3.19
CA GLN A 53 -30.63 -13.77 4.13
C GLN A 53 -29.72 -12.68 3.56
N VAL A 54 -30.32 -11.78 2.78
CA VAL A 54 -29.62 -10.67 2.12
C VAL A 54 -29.50 -9.46 3.04
N TYR A 55 -28.27 -9.06 3.35
CA TYR A 55 -27.94 -7.83 4.05
C TYR A 55 -27.43 -6.78 3.07
N ARG A 56 -27.85 -5.52 3.26
CA ARG A 56 -27.36 -4.38 2.48
C ARG A 56 -26.74 -3.36 3.42
N THR A 57 -25.47 -3.05 3.19
CA THR A 57 -24.77 -2.00 3.94
C THR A 57 -24.37 -0.88 3.00
N TYR A 58 -24.93 0.30 3.20
CA TYR A 58 -24.61 1.48 2.39
C TYR A 58 -23.21 2.00 2.69
N LEU A 59 -22.49 2.36 1.63
CA LEU A 59 -21.10 2.79 1.69
C LEU A 59 -21.02 4.31 1.53
N PRO A 60 -20.27 5.02 2.41
CA PRO A 60 -20.15 6.47 2.33
C PRO A 60 -19.12 6.85 1.26
N THR A 61 -19.47 6.71 -0.02
CA THR A 61 -18.56 6.84 -1.16
C THR A 61 -17.79 8.17 -1.17
N ALA A 62 -18.45 9.28 -0.84
CA ALA A 62 -17.83 10.61 -0.82
C ALA A 62 -16.75 10.79 0.26
N SER A 63 -16.73 9.97 1.32
CA SER A 63 -15.69 10.04 2.35
C SER A 63 -14.61 8.97 2.19
N LEU A 64 -14.69 8.14 1.14
CA LEU A 64 -13.78 7.02 0.92
C LEU A 64 -12.67 7.45 -0.04
N ALA A 65 -11.44 7.41 0.46
CA ALA A 65 -10.24 7.64 -0.32
C ALA A 65 -9.91 6.46 -1.23
N CYS A 66 -10.10 5.26 -0.69
CA CYS A 66 -9.74 4.01 -1.35
C CYS A 66 -10.58 2.84 -0.86
N VAL A 67 -11.00 1.98 -1.79
CA VAL A 67 -11.71 0.73 -1.52
C VAL A 67 -10.88 -0.46 -1.99
N LEU A 68 -10.62 -1.38 -1.08
CA LEU A 68 -9.91 -2.63 -1.31
C LEU A 68 -10.93 -3.77 -1.47
N LEU A 69 -11.08 -4.27 -2.69
CA LEU A 69 -11.98 -5.38 -3.03
C LEU A 69 -11.23 -6.71 -2.86
N GLY A 70 -11.53 -7.42 -1.77
CA GLY A 70 -11.01 -8.75 -1.48
C GLY A 70 -11.65 -9.87 -2.31
N PRO A 71 -11.22 -11.13 -2.08
CA PRO A 71 -11.76 -12.30 -2.77
C PRO A 71 -13.25 -12.51 -2.51
N GLY A 72 -13.95 -13.06 -3.51
CA GLY A 72 -15.40 -13.26 -3.44
C GLY A 72 -16.21 -11.97 -3.63
N THR A 73 -15.56 -10.86 -3.97
CA THR A 73 -16.21 -9.58 -4.23
C THR A 73 -16.48 -9.38 -5.71
N SER A 74 -17.67 -8.88 -6.05
CA SER A 74 -18.00 -8.36 -7.37
C SER A 74 -18.43 -6.91 -7.26
N ILE A 75 -18.23 -6.12 -8.31
CA ILE A 75 -18.68 -4.72 -8.36
C ILE A 75 -19.40 -4.45 -9.68
N THR A 76 -20.54 -3.77 -9.63
CA THR A 76 -21.24 -3.36 -10.84
C THR A 76 -20.60 -2.09 -11.44
N GLN A 77 -20.74 -1.93 -12.75
CA GLN A 77 -20.21 -0.75 -13.46
C GLN A 77 -20.71 0.57 -12.86
N ARG A 78 -21.99 0.62 -12.46
CA ARG A 78 -22.60 1.83 -11.85
C ARG A 78 -21.96 2.17 -10.51
N ALA A 79 -21.78 1.20 -9.63
CA ALA A 79 -21.09 1.37 -8.36
C ALA A 79 -19.65 1.85 -8.56
N LEU A 80 -18.90 1.19 -9.46
CA LEU A 80 -17.55 1.58 -9.80
C LEU A 80 -17.48 3.02 -10.31
N SER A 81 -18.38 3.41 -11.21
CA SER A 81 -18.43 4.78 -11.74
C SER A 81 -18.71 5.84 -10.68
N THR A 82 -19.51 5.49 -9.66
CA THR A 82 -19.80 6.38 -8.54
C THR A 82 -18.57 6.56 -7.65
N PHE A 83 -17.80 5.50 -7.39
CA PHE A 83 -16.51 5.63 -6.69
C PHE A 83 -15.53 6.51 -7.45
N MET A 84 -15.37 6.30 -8.76
CA MET A 84 -14.44 7.11 -9.57
C MET A 84 -14.81 8.60 -9.54
N ARG A 85 -16.11 8.94 -9.65
CA ARG A 85 -16.60 10.33 -9.57
C ARG A 85 -16.43 10.99 -8.20
N HIS A 86 -16.24 10.21 -7.15
CA HIS A 86 -15.96 10.71 -5.81
C HIS A 86 -14.46 10.70 -5.47
N GLY A 87 -13.58 10.54 -6.46
CA GLY A 87 -12.14 10.49 -6.22
C GLY A 87 -11.67 9.23 -5.48
N THR A 88 -12.53 8.21 -5.33
CA THR A 88 -12.21 6.98 -4.61
C THR A 88 -11.43 6.02 -5.51
N THR A 89 -10.20 5.67 -5.13
CA THR A 89 -9.44 4.60 -5.80
C THR A 89 -10.03 3.23 -5.49
N VAL A 90 -10.21 2.36 -6.49
CA VAL A 90 -10.71 0.99 -6.29
C VAL A 90 -9.62 -0.01 -6.61
N ILE A 91 -9.27 -0.89 -5.67
CA ILE A 91 -8.12 -1.79 -5.79
C ILE A 91 -8.56 -3.23 -5.59
N ALA A 92 -8.28 -4.08 -6.57
CA ALA A 92 -8.49 -5.52 -6.46
C ALA A 92 -7.35 -6.13 -5.64
N VAL A 93 -7.69 -6.73 -4.50
CA VAL A 93 -6.72 -7.28 -3.56
C VAL A 93 -6.99 -8.76 -3.22
N GLY A 94 -5.94 -9.44 -2.76
CA GLY A 94 -6.06 -10.75 -2.11
C GLY A 94 -6.70 -10.65 -0.73
N SER A 95 -6.96 -11.81 -0.11
CA SER A 95 -7.64 -11.91 1.18
C SER A 95 -6.98 -11.02 2.25
N GLY A 96 -7.76 -10.08 2.76
CA GLY A 96 -7.35 -9.10 3.76
C GLY A 96 -6.23 -8.17 3.31
N GLY A 97 -6.26 -7.71 2.04
CA GLY A 97 -5.40 -6.63 1.53
C GLY A 97 -3.96 -7.06 1.24
N VAL A 98 -3.66 -8.35 1.36
CA VAL A 98 -2.27 -8.88 1.40
C VAL A 98 -1.61 -9.06 0.02
N ARG A 99 -2.29 -8.69 -1.04
CA ARG A 99 -1.75 -8.73 -2.41
C ARG A 99 -2.55 -7.73 -3.22
N CYS A 100 -1.90 -6.93 -4.04
CA CYS A 100 -2.60 -6.08 -5.02
C CYS A 100 -2.51 -6.76 -6.39
N TYR A 101 -3.65 -6.90 -7.06
CA TYR A 101 -3.76 -7.45 -8.42
C TYR A 101 -3.87 -6.36 -9.48
N GLY A 102 -4.46 -5.22 -9.12
CA GLY A 102 -4.62 -4.07 -9.98
C GLY A 102 -5.42 -2.97 -9.29
N ALA A 103 -5.28 -1.75 -9.78
CA ALA A 103 -5.97 -0.58 -9.27
C ALA A 103 -6.70 0.15 -10.40
N LEU A 104 -7.86 0.71 -10.09
CA LEU A 104 -8.64 1.63 -10.90
C LEU A 104 -8.57 2.98 -10.20
N GLN A 105 -8.00 3.96 -10.89
CA GLN A 105 -7.80 5.32 -10.38
C GLN A 105 -8.85 6.27 -10.97
N PRO A 106 -9.32 7.25 -10.20
CA PRO A 106 -10.12 8.36 -10.73
C PRO A 106 -9.38 9.11 -11.84
N THR A 107 -10.10 9.58 -12.85
CA THR A 107 -9.53 10.26 -14.02
C THR A 107 -9.27 11.76 -13.80
N ASP A 108 -9.93 12.34 -12.81
CA ASP A 108 -9.90 13.76 -12.42
C ASP A 108 -8.81 14.07 -11.38
N ARG A 109 -7.97 13.09 -11.05
CA ARG A 109 -6.89 13.26 -10.07
C ARG A 109 -5.71 14.05 -10.63
N THR A 110 -5.07 14.83 -9.77
CA THR A 110 -3.84 15.56 -10.08
C THR A 110 -2.68 14.60 -10.40
N THR A 111 -1.76 15.04 -11.27
CA THR A 111 -0.52 14.31 -11.61
C THR A 111 0.65 14.67 -10.70
N GLU A 112 0.42 15.50 -9.68
CA GLU A 112 1.44 16.18 -8.89
C GLU A 112 2.46 15.21 -8.27
N TRP A 113 1.98 14.19 -7.54
CA TRP A 113 2.83 13.18 -6.91
C TRP A 113 3.54 12.28 -7.93
N LEU A 114 2.87 11.97 -9.05
CA LEU A 114 3.49 11.21 -10.15
C LEU A 114 4.65 12.00 -10.78
N GLU A 115 4.46 13.30 -11.04
CA GLU A 115 5.51 14.15 -11.59
C GLU A 115 6.69 14.30 -10.64
N ARG A 116 6.43 14.51 -9.34
CA ARG A 116 7.49 14.53 -8.31
C ARG A 116 8.28 13.23 -8.31
N GLN A 117 7.58 12.08 -8.33
CA GLN A 117 8.23 10.78 -8.42
C GLN A 117 9.11 10.67 -9.66
N VAL A 118 8.59 11.06 -10.83
CA VAL A 118 9.33 10.97 -12.10
C VAL A 118 10.56 11.86 -12.07
N ARG A 119 10.46 13.11 -11.59
CA ARG A 119 11.60 14.04 -11.45
C ARG A 119 12.67 13.49 -10.50
N ALA A 120 12.25 13.04 -9.31
CA ALA A 120 13.17 12.47 -8.33
C ALA A 120 13.80 11.15 -8.80
N TRP A 121 13.09 10.36 -9.62
CA TRP A 121 13.58 9.09 -10.13
C TRP A 121 14.54 9.26 -11.32
N SER A 122 14.30 10.25 -12.19
CA SER A 122 15.07 10.45 -13.43
C SER A 122 16.40 11.16 -13.19
N ASP A 123 16.50 12.02 -12.18
CA ASP A 123 17.75 12.66 -11.77
C ASP A 123 18.56 11.76 -10.82
N PRO A 124 19.82 11.38 -11.16
CA PRO A 124 20.62 10.50 -10.31
C PRO A 124 20.95 11.05 -8.92
N ALA A 125 21.08 12.36 -8.76
CA ALA A 125 21.37 12.98 -7.47
C ALA A 125 20.13 12.98 -6.58
N MET A 126 18.99 13.44 -7.11
CA MET A 126 17.71 13.39 -6.38
C MET A 126 17.33 11.95 -6.02
N ARG A 127 17.56 10.99 -6.93
CA ARG A 127 17.32 9.58 -6.68
C ARG A 127 18.15 9.05 -5.51
N LEU A 128 19.43 9.44 -5.44
CA LEU A 128 20.30 9.09 -4.33
C LEU A 128 19.83 9.72 -3.01
N ASP A 129 19.33 10.96 -3.05
CA ASP A 129 18.80 11.64 -1.87
C ASP A 129 17.51 11.01 -1.34
N VAL A 130 16.61 10.57 -2.23
CA VAL A 130 15.45 9.75 -1.82
C VAL A 130 15.91 8.43 -1.21
N ALA A 131 16.86 7.72 -1.86
CA ALA A 131 17.36 6.46 -1.33
C ALA A 131 18.04 6.62 0.04
N ARG A 132 18.75 7.72 0.29
CA ARG A 132 19.33 8.05 1.61
C ARG A 132 18.24 8.20 2.66
N ARG A 133 17.22 9.02 2.38
CA ARG A 133 16.06 9.23 3.27
C ARG A 133 15.32 7.93 3.59
N MET A 134 15.18 7.03 2.61
CA MET A 134 14.63 5.69 2.84
C MET A 134 15.46 4.87 3.84
N TYR A 135 16.79 4.93 3.74
CA TYR A 135 17.66 4.26 4.70
C TYR A 135 17.58 4.89 6.10
N GLU A 136 17.48 6.22 6.19
CA GLU A 136 17.30 6.94 7.46
C GLU A 136 16.01 6.54 8.16
N LEU A 137 14.87 6.52 7.44
CA LEU A 137 13.59 6.00 7.98
C LEU A 137 13.73 4.58 8.50
N ARG A 138 14.43 3.72 7.76
CA ARG A 138 14.62 2.32 8.14
C ARG A 138 15.55 2.15 9.34
N PHE A 139 16.55 3.02 9.48
CA PHE A 139 17.56 2.92 10.53
C PHE A 139 17.16 3.67 11.81
N GLY A 140 16.25 4.63 11.70
CA GLY A 140 15.86 5.53 12.79
C GLY A 140 16.97 6.52 13.17
N GLU A 141 17.91 6.78 12.26
CA GLU A 141 19.06 7.68 12.47
C GLU A 141 19.46 8.35 11.15
N GLU A 142 20.04 9.54 11.25
CA GLU A 142 20.59 10.27 10.10
C GLU A 142 21.83 9.57 9.54
N ILE A 143 22.00 9.64 8.21
CA ILE A 143 23.15 9.08 7.52
C ILE A 143 24.13 10.19 7.21
N ALA A 144 25.37 10.01 7.65
CA ALA A 144 26.43 10.99 7.44
C ALA A 144 26.55 11.39 5.95
N PRO A 145 26.67 12.71 5.64
CA PRO A 145 26.84 13.19 4.27
C PRO A 145 28.00 12.49 3.56
N GLY A 146 27.84 12.23 2.26
CA GLY A 146 28.85 11.53 1.45
C GLY A 146 28.92 10.02 1.66
N THR A 147 28.07 9.42 2.51
CA THR A 147 27.97 7.96 2.61
C THR A 147 27.52 7.35 1.28
N SER A 148 28.31 6.44 0.72
CA SER A 148 27.98 5.78 -0.55
C SER A 148 26.81 4.80 -0.41
N LEU A 149 26.09 4.58 -1.51
CA LEU A 149 24.99 3.61 -1.58
C LEU A 149 25.45 2.18 -1.21
N GLU A 150 26.65 1.80 -1.62
CA GLU A 150 27.26 0.51 -1.25
C GLU A 150 27.41 0.38 0.28
N ARG A 151 27.88 1.42 0.94
CA ARG A 151 28.01 1.43 2.40
C ARG A 151 26.66 1.36 3.09
N MET A 152 25.64 2.08 2.61
CA MET A 152 24.27 2.01 3.13
C MET A 152 23.70 0.57 3.04
N ARG A 153 23.87 -0.10 1.89
CA ARG A 153 23.52 -1.53 1.71
C ARG A 153 24.27 -2.45 2.67
N GLY A 154 25.56 -2.16 2.90
CA GLY A 154 26.37 -2.90 3.87
C GLY A 154 25.83 -2.80 5.30
N ILE A 155 25.50 -1.58 5.75
CA ILE A 155 24.90 -1.30 7.06
C ILE A 155 23.56 -2.02 7.19
N GLU A 156 22.70 -1.92 6.17
CA GLU A 156 21.41 -2.60 6.09
C GLU A 156 21.55 -4.12 6.30
N GLY A 157 22.47 -4.74 5.56
CA GLY A 157 22.73 -6.17 5.64
C GLY A 157 23.24 -6.61 7.02
N GLN A 158 24.09 -5.81 7.66
CA GLN A 158 24.58 -6.07 9.01
C GLN A 158 23.46 -5.97 10.06
N ARG A 159 22.66 -4.90 10.00
CA ARG A 159 21.50 -4.70 10.89
C ARG A 159 20.50 -5.84 10.77
N MET A 160 20.17 -6.28 9.54
CA MET A 160 19.24 -7.38 9.33
C MET A 160 19.79 -8.72 9.85
N LYS A 161 21.08 -9.01 9.64
CA LYS A 161 21.73 -10.20 10.21
C LYS A 161 21.71 -10.19 11.74
N ALA A 162 21.96 -9.04 12.36
CA ALA A 162 21.89 -8.88 13.81
C ALA A 162 20.48 -9.13 14.34
N LEU A 163 19.46 -8.56 13.69
CA LEU A 163 18.05 -8.76 14.04
C LEU A 163 17.66 -10.25 13.94
N TYR A 164 18.00 -10.93 12.85
CA TYR A 164 17.74 -12.35 12.70
C TYR A 164 18.42 -13.20 13.77
N ARG A 165 19.66 -12.90 14.15
CA ARG A 165 20.36 -13.61 15.24
C ARG A 165 19.66 -13.40 16.58
N ALA A 166 19.30 -12.15 16.91
CA ALA A 166 18.62 -11.83 18.15
C ALA A 166 17.26 -12.53 18.26
N LEU A 167 16.47 -12.52 17.18
CA LEU A 167 15.18 -13.20 17.15
C LEU A 167 15.33 -14.73 17.15
N ALA A 168 16.30 -15.29 16.43
CA ALA A 168 16.59 -16.73 16.48
C ALA A 168 16.91 -17.17 17.92
N GLN A 169 17.73 -16.41 18.64
CA GLN A 169 18.03 -16.68 20.06
C GLN A 169 16.77 -16.57 20.94
N ARG A 170 15.99 -15.48 20.78
CA ARG A 170 14.75 -15.25 21.54
C ARG A 170 13.75 -16.41 21.39
N TYR A 171 13.60 -16.92 20.18
CA TYR A 171 12.69 -18.02 19.87
C TYR A 171 13.36 -19.40 19.89
N LYS A 172 14.58 -19.51 20.44
CA LYS A 172 15.32 -20.77 20.65
C LYS A 172 15.53 -21.60 19.36
N LEU A 173 15.75 -20.92 18.24
CA LEU A 173 16.08 -21.53 16.95
C LEU A 173 17.58 -21.84 16.90
N ARG A 174 17.94 -23.06 16.51
CA ARG A 174 19.36 -23.51 16.44
C ARG A 174 20.18 -22.70 15.42
N SER A 175 19.57 -22.39 14.28
CA SER A 175 20.15 -21.53 13.24
C SER A 175 19.05 -21.08 12.30
N PHE A 176 19.04 -19.79 11.93
CA PHE A 176 18.14 -19.27 10.91
C PHE A 176 18.95 -18.70 9.74
N LYS A 177 18.58 -19.08 8.53
CA LYS A 177 19.06 -18.48 7.29
C LYS A 177 17.84 -18.09 6.47
N ARG A 178 17.79 -16.83 6.03
CA ARG A 178 16.75 -16.42 5.07
C ARG A 178 16.96 -17.21 3.79
N SER A 179 15.96 -17.97 3.40
CA SER A 179 15.91 -18.71 2.15
C SER A 179 14.60 -18.40 1.44
N TYR A 180 14.67 -18.14 0.15
CA TYR A 180 13.50 -17.98 -0.70
C TYR A 180 13.76 -18.77 -1.97
N ASP A 181 13.16 -19.96 -2.04
CA ASP A 181 13.14 -20.77 -3.25
C ASP A 181 11.68 -20.84 -3.76
N PRO A 182 11.36 -20.16 -4.88
CA PRO A 182 10.04 -20.25 -5.49
C PRO A 182 9.69 -21.65 -6.00
N ALA A 183 10.69 -22.49 -6.30
CA ALA A 183 10.51 -23.82 -6.87
C ALA A 183 10.37 -24.91 -5.80
N ASP A 184 10.86 -24.67 -4.57
CA ASP A 184 10.72 -25.57 -3.43
C ASP A 184 10.12 -24.86 -2.21
N TRP A 185 8.79 -24.79 -2.20
CA TRP A 185 8.01 -24.21 -1.10
C TRP A 185 7.83 -25.19 0.08
N SER A 186 7.89 -26.50 -0.18
CA SER A 186 7.54 -27.55 0.79
C SER A 186 8.61 -27.83 1.84
N THR A 187 9.87 -27.45 1.61
CA THR A 187 10.99 -27.71 2.52
C THR A 187 11.37 -26.50 3.39
N GLN A 188 10.66 -25.38 3.24
CA GLN A 188 10.97 -24.16 3.98
C GLN A 188 10.57 -24.27 5.46
N ASP A 189 11.45 -23.79 6.34
CA ASP A 189 11.11 -23.71 7.76
C ASP A 189 9.95 -22.72 8.01
N PRO A 190 9.20 -22.87 9.12
CA PRO A 190 8.04 -22.04 9.40
C PRO A 190 8.30 -20.54 9.39
N VAL A 191 9.51 -20.09 9.80
CA VAL A 191 9.85 -18.66 9.80
C VAL A 191 9.99 -18.15 8.38
N ASN A 192 10.65 -18.89 7.49
CA ASN A 192 10.77 -18.49 6.09
C ASN A 192 9.41 -18.40 5.37
N VAL A 193 8.51 -19.35 5.65
CA VAL A 193 7.12 -19.34 5.15
C VAL A 193 6.36 -18.11 5.68
N ALA A 194 6.38 -17.90 7.00
CA ALA A 194 5.70 -16.76 7.63
C ALA A 194 6.25 -15.41 7.14
N LEU A 195 7.57 -15.28 6.99
CA LEU A 195 8.22 -14.08 6.45
C LEU A 195 7.73 -13.79 5.04
N SER A 196 7.70 -14.80 4.17
CA SER A 196 7.26 -14.63 2.78
C SER A 196 5.78 -14.23 2.72
N ALA A 197 4.94 -14.83 3.56
CA ALA A 197 3.52 -14.47 3.68
C ALA A 197 3.32 -13.03 4.19
N ALA A 198 4.03 -12.64 5.26
CA ALA A 198 3.96 -11.31 5.84
C ALA A 198 4.54 -10.22 4.92
N SER A 199 5.64 -10.51 4.21
CA SER A 199 6.20 -9.61 3.20
C SER A 199 5.24 -9.42 2.04
N ALA A 200 4.69 -10.50 1.48
CA ALA A 200 3.67 -10.39 0.44
C ALA A 200 2.50 -9.52 0.89
N ALA A 201 2.05 -9.72 2.14
CA ALA A 201 0.99 -8.92 2.74
C ALA A 201 1.30 -7.42 2.82
N SER A 202 2.53 -7.07 3.19
CA SER A 202 2.97 -5.68 3.27
C SER A 202 3.08 -5.04 1.88
N TYR A 203 3.46 -5.81 0.86
CA TYR A 203 3.48 -5.33 -0.53
C TYR A 203 2.09 -4.92 -1.01
N GLY A 204 1.03 -5.62 -0.59
CA GLY A 204 -0.34 -5.26 -0.94
C GLY A 204 -0.72 -3.83 -0.51
N ILE A 205 -0.33 -3.44 0.70
CA ILE A 205 -0.63 -2.09 1.23
C ILE A 205 0.29 -1.03 0.66
N ALA A 206 1.59 -1.30 0.52
CA ALA A 206 2.49 -0.37 -0.14
C ALA A 206 1.99 -0.06 -1.56
N HIS A 207 1.59 -1.09 -2.31
CA HIS A 207 1.00 -0.91 -3.64
C HIS A 207 -0.31 -0.12 -3.57
N ALA A 208 -1.19 -0.42 -2.62
CA ALA A 208 -2.44 0.32 -2.46
C ALA A 208 -2.21 1.82 -2.22
N VAL A 209 -1.25 2.18 -1.37
CA VAL A 209 -0.88 3.57 -1.09
C VAL A 209 -0.26 4.24 -2.30
N ILE A 210 0.70 3.58 -2.96
CA ILE A 210 1.35 4.10 -4.17
C ILE A 210 0.30 4.39 -5.26
N SER A 211 -0.61 3.45 -5.51
CA SER A 211 -1.72 3.63 -6.44
C SER A 211 -2.69 4.72 -5.98
N HIS A 212 -2.93 4.84 -4.67
CA HIS A 212 -3.78 5.89 -4.13
C HIS A 212 -3.15 7.30 -4.25
N LEU A 213 -1.83 7.44 -4.28
CA LEU A 213 -1.21 8.75 -4.56
C LEU A 213 -1.06 9.04 -6.06
N GLY A 214 -1.46 8.12 -6.94
CA GLY A 214 -1.25 8.27 -8.40
C GLY A 214 0.18 7.98 -8.85
N CYS A 215 1.08 7.61 -7.94
CA CYS A 215 2.45 7.24 -8.24
C CYS A 215 2.53 5.91 -9.02
N SER A 216 3.62 5.73 -9.76
CA SER A 216 3.94 4.50 -10.48
C SER A 216 4.60 3.46 -9.56
N PRO A 217 4.03 2.25 -9.41
CA PRO A 217 4.65 1.15 -8.67
C PRO A 217 5.98 0.66 -9.26
N ALA A 218 6.25 0.98 -10.54
CA ALA A 218 7.42 0.50 -11.26
C ALA A 218 8.68 1.34 -11.02
N LEU A 219 8.53 2.62 -10.66
CA LEU A 219 9.64 3.56 -10.52
C LEU A 219 10.16 3.58 -9.08
N GLY A 220 10.95 2.55 -8.74
CA GLY A 220 11.65 2.45 -7.46
C GLY A 220 12.98 3.22 -7.44
N PHE A 221 13.37 3.65 -6.25
CA PHE A 221 14.61 4.36 -5.94
C PHE A 221 15.74 3.38 -5.64
N ILE A 222 15.49 2.32 -4.85
CA ILE A 222 16.47 1.29 -4.47
C ILE A 222 16.33 0.05 -5.36
N HIS A 223 15.13 -0.52 -5.45
CA HIS A 223 14.85 -1.66 -6.33
C HIS A 223 14.62 -1.20 -7.78
N THR A 224 14.96 -2.06 -8.75
CA THR A 224 14.82 -1.77 -10.19
C THR A 224 14.47 -3.01 -11.01
N GLY A 225 13.89 -2.82 -12.19
CA GLY A 225 13.72 -3.88 -13.21
C GLY A 225 12.44 -4.69 -13.08
N LYS A 226 11.53 -4.32 -12.17
CA LYS A 226 10.21 -4.92 -12.02
C LYS A 226 9.13 -3.85 -11.91
N GLN A 227 7.90 -4.20 -12.30
CA GLN A 227 6.70 -3.35 -12.18
C GLN A 227 6.26 -3.09 -10.73
N GLN A 228 7.00 -3.60 -9.75
CA GLN A 228 6.73 -3.47 -8.31
C GLN A 228 7.93 -2.91 -7.56
N SER A 229 8.86 -2.25 -8.25
CA SER A 229 10.10 -1.79 -7.63
C SER A 229 9.84 -0.81 -6.47
N LEU A 230 8.96 0.19 -6.65
CA LEU A 230 8.60 1.10 -5.57
C LEU A 230 7.82 0.39 -4.44
N VAL A 231 7.06 -0.67 -4.79
CA VAL A 231 6.34 -1.46 -3.78
C VAL A 231 7.31 -2.12 -2.81
N TYR A 232 8.41 -2.69 -3.32
CA TYR A 232 9.44 -3.30 -2.48
C TYR A 232 10.18 -2.26 -1.64
N ASP A 233 10.51 -1.13 -2.24
CA ASP A 233 11.12 0.02 -1.60
C ASP A 233 10.33 0.47 -0.36
N ILE A 234 9.04 0.76 -0.53
CA ILE A 234 8.18 1.25 0.54
C ILE A 234 7.90 0.17 1.60
N ALA A 235 7.65 -1.07 1.18
CA ALA A 235 7.38 -2.14 2.15
C ALA A 235 8.59 -2.51 3.00
N ASP A 236 9.81 -2.42 2.45
CA ASP A 236 11.03 -2.76 3.18
C ASP A 236 11.40 -1.74 4.28
N LEU A 237 10.79 -0.54 4.28
CA LEU A 237 10.89 0.43 5.38
C LEU A 237 10.41 -0.16 6.71
N TYR A 238 9.32 -0.91 6.69
CA TYR A 238 8.65 -1.42 7.91
C TYR A 238 8.98 -2.88 8.22
N LYS A 239 9.78 -3.54 7.39
CA LYS A 239 10.05 -4.98 7.46
C LYS A 239 10.70 -5.41 8.77
N ALA A 240 11.69 -4.64 9.23
CA ALA A 240 12.40 -4.92 10.47
C ALA A 240 11.50 -4.76 11.71
N GLU A 241 10.51 -3.87 11.65
CA GLU A 241 9.59 -3.59 12.75
C GLU A 241 8.40 -4.54 12.78
N LEU A 242 7.83 -4.87 11.61
CA LEU A 242 6.54 -5.56 11.52
C LEU A 242 6.70 -7.02 11.10
N THR A 243 7.17 -7.27 9.88
CA THR A 243 7.08 -8.60 9.27
C THR A 243 8.11 -9.57 9.84
N VAL A 244 9.32 -9.10 10.12
CA VAL A 244 10.39 -9.93 10.67
C VAL A 244 10.07 -10.42 12.08
N PRO A 245 9.74 -9.55 13.07
CA PRO A 245 9.38 -10.00 14.40
C PRO A 245 8.15 -10.92 14.43
N LEU A 246 7.13 -10.60 13.62
CA LEU A 246 5.94 -11.45 13.48
C LEU A 246 6.30 -12.85 12.99
N ALA A 247 7.09 -12.97 11.92
CA ALA A 247 7.40 -14.27 11.35
C ALA A 247 8.21 -15.16 12.32
N PHE A 248 9.14 -14.58 13.07
CA PHE A 248 9.85 -15.31 14.12
C PHE A 248 8.94 -15.71 15.28
N SER A 249 7.92 -14.93 15.61
CA SER A 249 6.90 -15.33 16.59
C SER A 249 6.11 -16.58 16.18
N LEU A 250 6.11 -16.90 14.87
CA LEU A 250 5.44 -18.05 14.28
C LEU A 250 6.37 -19.22 14.00
N ALA A 251 7.59 -19.21 14.54
CA ALA A 251 8.60 -20.24 14.35
C ALA A 251 8.14 -21.68 14.66
N HIS A 252 7.15 -21.85 15.53
CA HIS A 252 6.60 -23.14 15.93
C HIS A 252 5.14 -23.34 15.49
N SER A 253 4.62 -22.46 14.61
CA SER A 253 3.26 -22.60 14.09
C SER A 253 3.18 -23.80 13.14
N ALA A 254 2.06 -24.53 13.23
CA ALA A 254 1.72 -25.57 12.27
C ALA A 254 1.17 -25.00 10.94
N ASN A 255 0.71 -23.74 10.93
CA ASN A 255 0.13 -23.07 9.77
C ASN A 255 0.70 -21.64 9.61
N PRO A 256 2.04 -21.50 9.47
CA PRO A 256 2.73 -20.21 9.56
C PRO A 256 2.28 -19.18 8.52
N ASP A 257 1.91 -19.61 7.29
CA ASP A 257 1.42 -18.71 6.24
C ASP A 257 0.10 -18.03 6.63
N SER A 258 -0.92 -18.84 6.96
CA SER A 258 -2.24 -18.35 7.33
C SER A 258 -2.20 -17.50 8.61
N GLU A 259 -1.46 -17.96 9.62
CA GLU A 259 -1.29 -17.21 10.86
C GLU A 259 -0.55 -15.89 10.66
N ALA A 260 0.48 -15.84 9.81
CA ALA A 260 1.20 -14.59 9.50
C ALA A 260 0.26 -13.58 8.87
N ARG A 261 -0.53 -13.96 7.86
CA ARG A 261 -1.49 -13.05 7.21
C ARG A 261 -2.55 -12.55 8.20
N ARG A 262 -3.09 -13.45 9.02
CA ARG A 262 -4.12 -13.12 10.01
C ARG A 262 -3.57 -12.17 11.07
N LYS A 263 -2.46 -12.52 11.71
CA LYS A 263 -1.86 -11.72 12.78
C LYS A 263 -1.31 -10.40 12.28
N LEU A 264 -0.74 -10.34 11.08
CA LEU A 264 -0.28 -9.07 10.52
C LEU A 264 -1.47 -8.08 10.38
N ARG A 265 -2.60 -8.59 9.88
CA ARG A 265 -3.83 -7.80 9.73
C ARG A 265 -4.47 -7.41 11.07
N GLU A 266 -4.62 -8.36 11.99
CA GLU A 266 -5.36 -8.18 13.24
C GLU A 266 -4.48 -7.59 14.36
N ASP A 267 -3.39 -8.28 14.71
CA ASP A 267 -2.55 -7.97 15.87
C ASP A 267 -1.62 -6.77 15.58
N PHE A 268 -1.01 -6.77 14.40
CA PHE A 268 -0.11 -5.69 13.96
C PHE A 268 -0.86 -4.54 13.29
N ARG A 269 -2.18 -4.65 13.19
CA ARG A 269 -3.07 -3.58 12.72
C ARG A 269 -2.55 -2.97 11.43
N LEU A 270 -2.16 -3.81 10.47
CA LEU A 270 -1.42 -3.40 9.28
C LEU A 270 -2.08 -2.21 8.55
N TYR A 271 -3.41 -2.17 8.52
CA TYR A 271 -4.16 -1.06 7.94
C TYR A 271 -4.01 0.28 8.68
N ARG A 272 -3.72 0.28 9.98
CA ARG A 272 -3.40 1.50 10.75
C ARG A 272 -2.05 2.10 10.37
N ARG A 273 -1.22 1.38 9.61
CA ARG A 273 0.03 1.93 9.06
C ARG A 273 -0.19 2.74 7.80
N ILE A 274 -1.33 2.58 7.10
CA ILE A 274 -1.62 3.33 5.87
C ILE A 274 -1.37 4.85 6.01
N PRO A 275 -1.88 5.56 7.05
CA PRO A 275 -1.57 6.98 7.26
C PRO A 275 -0.08 7.28 7.29
N GLN A 276 0.70 6.44 7.97
CA GLN A 276 2.15 6.60 8.06
C GLN A 276 2.82 6.33 6.71
N VAL A 277 2.39 5.30 5.98
CA VAL A 277 2.94 4.98 4.66
C VAL A 277 2.69 6.10 3.66
N ILE A 278 1.52 6.75 3.72
CA ILE A 278 1.19 7.93 2.90
C ILE A 278 2.17 9.06 3.22
N ARG A 279 2.26 9.49 4.48
CA ARG A 279 3.16 10.57 4.90
C ARG A 279 4.62 10.28 4.60
N ASP A 280 5.07 9.05 4.85
CA ASP A 280 6.45 8.67 4.57
C ASP A 280 6.74 8.73 3.06
N LEU A 281 5.81 8.30 2.19
CA LEU A 281 5.96 8.41 0.74
C LEU A 281 5.91 9.88 0.26
N GLN A 282 5.00 10.68 0.78
CA GLN A 282 4.93 12.12 0.48
C GLN A 282 6.23 12.82 0.89
N TRP A 283 6.71 12.60 2.11
CA TRP A 283 7.98 13.14 2.60
C TRP A 283 9.20 12.66 1.81
N LEU A 284 9.20 11.41 1.34
CA LEU A 284 10.25 10.90 0.45
C LEU A 284 10.27 11.62 -0.90
N LEU A 285 9.13 12.08 -1.41
CA LEU A 285 9.03 12.78 -2.70
C LEU A 285 9.14 14.29 -2.57
N ASP A 286 8.70 14.85 -1.45
CA ASP A 286 8.67 16.29 -1.14
C ASP A 286 8.98 16.50 0.36
N PRO A 287 10.26 16.60 0.75
CA PRO A 287 10.63 16.72 2.16
C PRO A 287 10.33 18.10 2.73
N GLU A 288 10.14 19.12 1.90
CA GLU A 288 9.89 20.50 2.33
C GLU A 288 8.41 20.71 2.69
N GLN A 289 7.49 19.98 2.05
CA GLN A 289 6.04 20.06 2.27
C GLN A 289 5.36 18.68 2.19
N PRO A 290 5.53 17.82 3.21
CA PRO A 290 4.93 16.49 3.21
C PRO A 290 3.40 16.48 3.31
N ASP A 291 2.78 17.50 3.93
CA ASP A 291 1.35 17.54 4.30
C ASP A 291 0.54 18.63 3.55
N ARG A 292 0.90 18.96 2.30
CA ARG A 292 0.35 20.12 1.57
C ARG A 292 -1.13 20.01 1.16
N GLU A 293 -1.81 18.90 1.44
CA GLU A 293 -3.24 18.72 1.17
C GLU A 293 -4.13 19.53 2.14
N GLU A 294 -3.56 20.21 3.15
CA GLU A 294 -4.28 21.00 4.18
C GLU A 294 -4.66 22.44 3.79
N GLN A 295 -4.35 22.94 2.59
CA GLN A 295 -5.04 24.15 2.15
C GLN A 295 -6.44 23.73 1.73
N GLU A 296 -7.41 24.00 2.63
CA GLU A 296 -8.85 23.87 2.40
C GLU A 296 -9.13 24.04 0.91
N GLU A 297 -9.67 23.00 0.28
CA GLU A 297 -10.29 23.08 -1.04
C GLU A 297 -11.46 24.08 -0.90
N GLU A 298 -11.17 25.39 -0.86
CA GLU A 298 -12.07 26.39 -1.42
C GLU A 298 -12.45 25.83 -2.78
N GLU A 299 -13.74 25.52 -3.00
CA GLU A 299 -14.28 24.89 -4.21
C GLU A 299 -13.46 25.27 -5.43
N GLU A 300 -12.43 24.47 -5.73
CA GLU A 300 -11.49 24.89 -6.75
C GLU A 300 -12.27 24.82 -8.06
N PRO A 301 -12.30 25.90 -8.85
CA PRO A 301 -12.94 25.86 -10.15
C PRO A 301 -12.35 24.68 -10.90
N VAL A 302 -13.20 23.90 -11.59
CA VAL A 302 -12.82 22.73 -12.39
C VAL A 302 -11.42 22.92 -12.96
N ARG A 303 -10.41 22.24 -12.40
CA ARG A 303 -9.02 22.37 -12.86
C ARG A 303 -8.99 21.92 -14.32
N LEU A 304 -8.91 22.90 -15.22
CA LEU A 304 -8.73 22.63 -16.65
C LEU A 304 -7.33 22.02 -16.85
N VAL A 305 -7.19 21.20 -17.87
CA VAL A 305 -5.90 20.64 -18.24
C VAL A 305 -5.01 21.76 -18.75
N ASP A 306 -3.93 22.04 -18.02
CA ASP A 306 -2.92 23.02 -18.42
C ASP A 306 -2.08 22.56 -19.63
N LEU A 307 -1.43 23.52 -20.28
CA LEU A 307 -0.45 23.27 -21.33
C LEU A 307 0.96 23.30 -20.74
N TRP A 308 1.85 22.47 -21.27
CA TRP A 308 3.26 22.48 -20.88
C TRP A 308 4.07 23.40 -21.77
N ASP A 309 4.92 24.23 -21.16
CA ASP A 309 5.89 25.12 -21.80
C ASP A 309 7.31 24.87 -21.22
N PRO A 310 8.36 24.79 -22.06
CA PRO A 310 9.72 24.52 -21.60
C PRO A 310 10.37 25.65 -20.79
N GLU A 311 9.91 26.90 -20.93
CA GLU A 311 10.47 28.07 -20.26
C GLU A 311 9.60 28.50 -19.06
N LEU A 312 8.28 28.51 -19.24
CA LEU A 312 7.31 28.98 -18.25
C LEU A 312 6.77 27.86 -17.36
N GLY A 313 6.90 26.60 -17.76
CA GLY A 313 6.33 25.47 -17.04
C GLY A 313 4.85 25.25 -17.36
N SER A 314 3.99 25.16 -16.34
CA SER A 314 2.54 24.99 -16.54
C SER A 314 1.92 26.33 -16.93
N VAL A 315 1.24 26.39 -18.08
CA VAL A 315 0.48 27.56 -18.52
C VAL A 315 -0.98 27.21 -18.70
N SER A 316 -1.88 28.18 -18.48
CA SER A 316 -3.32 27.92 -18.38
C SER A 316 -3.90 27.27 -19.64
N GLY A 317 -4.60 26.16 -19.45
CA GLY A 317 -5.40 25.53 -20.49
C GLY A 317 -6.64 26.33 -20.86
N GLY A 318 -7.21 26.05 -22.04
CA GLY A 318 -8.51 26.63 -22.45
C GLY A 318 -8.47 28.10 -22.86
N ILE A 319 -7.29 28.69 -23.02
CA ILE A 319 -7.07 30.06 -23.50
C ILE A 319 -6.57 30.02 -24.96
N ASN A 320 -7.01 30.97 -25.79
CA ASN A 320 -6.46 31.17 -27.12
C ASN A 320 -5.25 32.10 -27.06
N TYR A 321 -4.05 31.54 -27.18
CA TYR A 321 -2.79 32.29 -27.18
C TYR A 321 -2.50 33.04 -28.50
N GLY A 322 -3.34 32.87 -29.53
CA GLY A 322 -3.13 33.46 -30.85
C GLY A 322 -3.18 34.99 -30.89
N ASP A 323 -3.87 35.63 -29.93
CA ASP A 323 -4.00 37.09 -29.88
C ASP A 323 -2.76 37.78 -29.25
N GLU A 324 -1.87 37.01 -28.61
CA GLU A 324 -0.65 37.51 -27.95
C GLU A 324 0.63 37.33 -28.80
N VAL A 325 0.53 36.57 -29.90
CA VAL A 325 1.64 36.35 -30.84
C VAL A 325 1.61 37.46 -31.91
N THR A 326 2.42 38.51 -31.73
CA THR A 326 2.70 39.54 -32.76
C THR A 326 4.08 39.40 -33.36
#